data_AF-A0AAE0SL98-F1
#
_entry.id   AF-A0AAE0SL98-F1
#
_cell.length_a   1.000
_cell.length_b   1.000
_cell.length_c   1.000
_cell.angle_alpha   90.00
_cell.angle_beta   90.00
_cell.angle_gamma   90.00
#
_symmetry.space_group_name_H-M   'P 1'
#
loop_
_entity.id
_entity.type
_entity.pdbx_description
1 polymer ?
#
loop_
_entity_poly.entity_id
_entity_poly.type
_entity_poly.pdbx_seq_one_letter_code
_entity_poly.pdbx_strand_id
1 'polypeptide(L)'
;MVAIPYGFLVPFKTDGAIKLVDISGNKIGRPIQVTANDRSGSWFYHRVIWHDMDKDGDMDIVTARAREPIIPIGFGRKDQELLWLENPSNNVSSPWKQHLLAHGPDVYFQYATLTTTGGSKDCIIVSQFFTKNLTVFWTTDPNENWSDASKVMSREIDGTIGAAFEVVVQDLNKDGRLDLLVVSNGNNGSVVAYEIPHDFRSGTFVKHVLATGFTPRHPGTGKGSPGSAFALHPQTNDSTTKPIIVVPGDDDGAAYYLTPRSQSTTDWSYVRTKFYDEGDGIVGAIAHADINGDGFEELFVPAYTKNMVLVYTFAR
;
A
#
# COMPACT_ATOMS: atom_id res chain seq x y z
N MET A 1 -17.46 -3.20 -10.32
CA MET A 1 -17.87 -2.38 -9.14
C MET A 1 -16.63 -1.71 -8.57
N VAL A 2 -16.79 -0.60 -7.86
CA VAL A 2 -15.71 0.02 -7.06
C VAL A 2 -15.86 -0.41 -5.61
N ALA A 3 -14.77 -0.85 -4.99
CA ALA A 3 -14.71 -1.12 -3.57
C ALA A 3 -14.32 0.16 -2.82
N ILE A 4 -15.07 0.46 -1.76
CA ILE A 4 -14.88 1.62 -0.89
C ILE A 4 -14.61 1.09 0.52
N PRO A 5 -13.34 0.86 0.89
CA PRO A 5 -12.98 0.69 2.29
C PRO A 5 -13.20 2.03 3.01
N TYR A 6 -13.82 2.01 4.18
CA TYR A 6 -13.99 3.21 4.99
C TYR A 6 -13.86 2.92 6.47
N GLY A 7 -13.92 4.00 7.25
CA GLY A 7 -13.54 4.04 8.66
C GLY A 7 -12.22 4.78 8.78
N PHE A 8 -12.01 5.49 9.88
CA PHE A 8 -10.74 6.18 10.12
C PHE A 8 -10.54 6.48 11.60
N LEU A 9 -9.30 6.85 11.95
CA LEU A 9 -8.88 7.28 13.28
C LEU A 9 -9.41 8.68 13.68
N VAL A 10 -10.62 9.04 13.26
CA VAL A 10 -11.29 10.28 13.64
C VAL A 10 -12.45 9.92 14.58
N PRO A 11 -12.65 10.69 15.67
CA PRO A 11 -13.77 10.47 16.58
C PRO A 11 -15.10 10.27 15.82
N PHE A 12 -15.86 9.25 16.22
CA PHE A 12 -17.15 8.86 15.61
C PHE A 12 -17.09 8.33 14.16
N LYS A 13 -15.88 8.14 13.59
CA LYS A 13 -15.66 7.57 12.25
C LYS A 13 -14.97 6.20 12.29
N THR A 14 -14.90 5.59 13.46
CA THR A 14 -14.11 4.39 13.70
C THR A 14 -14.83 3.09 13.33
N ASP A 15 -16.15 3.10 13.13
CA ASP A 15 -16.94 1.91 12.74
C ASP A 15 -17.10 1.85 11.20
N GLY A 16 -16.05 1.33 10.58
CA GLY A 16 -15.86 1.21 9.14
C GLY A 16 -16.37 -0.12 8.56
N ALA A 17 -16.42 -0.16 7.24
CA ALA A 17 -16.76 -1.36 6.48
C ALA A 17 -16.18 -1.27 5.07
N ILE A 18 -16.34 -2.32 4.28
CA ILE A 18 -16.11 -2.27 2.83
C ILE A 18 -17.47 -2.26 2.14
N LYS A 19 -17.65 -1.30 1.24
CA LYS A 19 -18.86 -1.17 0.41
C LYS A 19 -18.51 -1.29 -1.06
N LEU A 20 -19.33 -2.00 -1.82
CA LEU A 20 -19.27 -2.06 -3.27
C LEU A 20 -20.28 -1.11 -3.88
N VAL A 21 -19.85 -0.35 -4.89
CA VAL A 21 -20.72 0.54 -5.66
C VAL A 21 -20.59 0.18 -7.13
N ASP A 22 -21.73 -0.07 -7.79
CA ASP A 22 -21.75 -0.22 -9.24
C ASP A 22 -21.69 1.16 -9.92
N ILE A 23 -20.68 1.36 -10.75
CA ILE A 23 -20.45 2.59 -11.52
C ILE A 23 -20.48 2.33 -13.03
N SER A 24 -20.89 1.14 -13.46
CA SER A 24 -20.88 0.75 -14.88
C SER A 24 -21.98 1.42 -15.71
N GLY A 25 -23.06 1.87 -15.07
CA GLY A 25 -24.18 2.55 -15.72
C GLY A 25 -24.19 4.07 -15.56
N ASN A 26 -25.11 4.74 -16.27
CA ASN A 26 -25.32 6.19 -16.16
C ASN A 26 -25.85 6.67 -14.79
N LYS A 27 -26.18 5.74 -13.90
CA LYS A 27 -26.59 6.00 -12.52
C LYS A 27 -25.67 5.21 -11.59
N ILE A 28 -25.14 5.90 -10.59
CA ILE A 28 -24.37 5.27 -9.52
C ILE A 28 -25.31 4.35 -8.73
N GLY A 29 -24.93 3.08 -8.61
CA GLY A 29 -25.65 2.07 -7.85
C GLY A 29 -25.68 2.40 -6.35
N ARG A 30 -26.60 1.77 -5.61
CA ARG A 30 -26.61 1.88 -4.15
C ARG A 30 -25.38 1.15 -3.58
N PRO A 31 -24.68 1.71 -2.58
CA PRO A 31 -23.60 1.00 -1.90
C PRO A 31 -24.10 -0.27 -1.21
N ILE A 32 -23.41 -1.37 -1.46
CA ILE A 32 -23.66 -2.68 -0.85
C ILE A 32 -22.55 -2.96 0.14
N GLN A 33 -22.87 -3.12 1.41
CA GLN A 33 -21.87 -3.47 2.42
C GLN A 33 -21.55 -4.96 2.32
N VAL A 34 -20.26 -5.29 2.13
CA VAL A 34 -19.80 -6.68 1.99
C VAL A 34 -19.10 -7.22 3.24
N THR A 35 -18.69 -6.37 4.18
CA THR A 35 -18.20 -6.83 5.48
C THR A 35 -19.38 -7.14 6.41
N ALA A 36 -19.18 -8.14 7.28
CA ALA A 36 -20.13 -8.42 8.35
C ALA A 36 -20.30 -7.20 9.28
N ASN A 37 -21.45 -7.10 9.93
CA ASN A 37 -21.69 -6.14 11.01
C ASN A 37 -20.97 -6.61 12.27
N ASP A 38 -19.65 -6.52 12.28
CA ASP A 38 -18.81 -6.90 13.41
C ASP A 38 -18.95 -5.86 14.54
N ARG A 39 -19.72 -6.21 15.57
CA ARG A 39 -19.94 -5.35 16.75
C ARG A 39 -18.83 -5.49 17.81
N SER A 40 -17.79 -6.28 17.56
CA SER A 40 -16.71 -6.51 18.52
C SER A 40 -15.77 -5.31 18.67
N GLY A 41 -15.81 -4.34 17.75
CA GLY A 41 -15.04 -3.11 17.87
C GLY A 41 -15.15 -2.20 16.67
N SER A 42 -14.60 -1.00 16.81
CA SER A 42 -14.59 0.01 15.76
C SER A 42 -13.43 -0.21 14.79
N TRP A 43 -13.68 -1.05 13.78
CA TRP A 43 -12.74 -1.38 12.72
C TRP A 43 -12.69 -0.32 11.63
N PHE A 44 -11.51 0.02 11.14
CA PHE A 44 -11.34 0.77 9.90
C PHE A 44 -10.57 -0.06 8.87
N TYR A 45 -10.86 0.18 7.60
CA TYR A 45 -10.29 -0.51 6.45
C TYR A 45 -9.61 0.53 5.55
N HIS A 46 -8.41 0.21 5.06
CA HIS A 46 -7.64 1.13 4.22
C HIS A 46 -7.55 0.72 2.75
N ARG A 47 -7.50 -0.58 2.47
CA ARG A 47 -7.23 -1.09 1.12
C ARG A 47 -8.00 -2.35 0.81
N VAL A 48 -8.36 -2.46 -0.47
CA VAL A 48 -8.94 -3.65 -1.08
C VAL A 48 -8.05 -4.02 -2.25
N ILE A 49 -7.67 -5.29 -2.32
CA ILE A 49 -7.12 -5.90 -3.53
C ILE A 49 -8.09 -7.01 -3.94
N TRP A 50 -8.39 -7.07 -5.23
CA TRP A 50 -9.15 -8.16 -5.81
C TRP A 50 -8.21 -9.31 -6.14
N HIS A 51 -8.47 -10.50 -5.61
CA HIS A 51 -7.72 -11.71 -5.95
C HIS A 51 -8.59 -12.96 -5.78
N ASP A 52 -8.46 -13.97 -6.64
CA ASP A 52 -9.11 -15.28 -6.48
C ASP A 52 -8.34 -16.10 -5.43
N MET A 53 -8.85 -16.11 -4.19
CA MET A 53 -8.14 -16.64 -3.03
C MET A 53 -8.37 -18.14 -2.82
N ASP A 54 -9.50 -18.67 -3.24
CA ASP A 54 -9.82 -20.10 -3.13
C ASP A 54 -9.76 -20.87 -4.46
N LYS A 55 -9.42 -20.19 -5.55
CA LYS A 55 -9.26 -20.75 -6.90
C LYS A 55 -10.56 -21.28 -7.48
N ASP A 56 -11.70 -20.71 -7.11
CA ASP A 56 -13.00 -21.07 -7.65
C ASP A 56 -13.38 -20.32 -8.94
N GLY A 57 -12.57 -19.32 -9.32
CA GLY A 57 -12.68 -18.56 -10.56
C GLY A 57 -13.43 -17.23 -10.45
N ASP A 58 -13.93 -16.87 -9.27
CA ASP A 58 -14.39 -15.51 -9.00
C ASP A 58 -13.36 -14.71 -8.16
N MET A 59 -13.51 -13.38 -8.14
CA MET A 59 -12.54 -12.50 -7.47
C MET A 59 -13.03 -12.17 -6.07
N ASP A 60 -12.19 -12.48 -5.07
CA ASP A 60 -12.40 -12.14 -3.68
C ASP A 60 -11.81 -10.77 -3.32
N ILE A 61 -12.13 -10.31 -2.11
CA ILE A 61 -11.52 -9.11 -1.53
C ILE A 61 -10.48 -9.52 -0.50
N VAL A 62 -9.21 -9.20 -0.74
CA VAL A 62 -8.16 -9.18 0.27
C VAL A 62 -8.13 -7.80 0.93
N THR A 63 -8.12 -7.76 2.25
CA THR A 63 -8.10 -6.50 3.01
C THR A 63 -7.38 -6.64 4.35
N ALA A 64 -6.97 -5.50 4.89
CA ALA A 64 -6.53 -5.38 6.27
C ALA A 64 -7.50 -4.45 7.02
N ARG A 65 -7.71 -4.76 8.31
CA ARG A 65 -8.49 -3.92 9.21
C ARG A 65 -7.75 -3.69 10.51
N ALA A 66 -7.96 -2.52 11.09
CA ALA A 66 -7.39 -2.19 12.39
C ALA A 66 -8.40 -1.48 13.27
N ARG A 67 -8.19 -1.55 14.58
CA ARG A 67 -8.86 -0.74 15.59
C ARG A 67 -7.80 -0.19 16.52
N GLU A 68 -7.69 1.13 16.56
CA GLU A 68 -6.67 1.86 17.32
C GLU A 68 -7.37 3.00 18.08
N PRO A 69 -7.51 2.89 19.42
CA PRO A 69 -8.19 3.90 20.20
C PRO A 69 -7.36 5.20 20.27
N ILE A 70 -7.91 6.29 19.73
CA ILE A 70 -7.26 7.63 19.67
C ILE A 70 -7.28 8.32 21.04
N ILE A 71 -8.28 8.02 21.88
CA ILE A 71 -8.44 8.59 23.22
C ILE A 71 -8.04 7.52 24.25
N PRO A 72 -7.03 7.76 25.11
CA PRO A 72 -6.55 6.77 26.09
C PRO A 72 -7.53 6.49 27.25
N ILE A 73 -8.72 7.09 27.23
CA ILE A 73 -9.67 7.12 28.36
C ILE A 73 -10.77 6.04 28.22
N GLY A 74 -10.59 5.02 27.37
CA GLY A 74 -11.62 4.01 27.14
C GLY A 74 -11.06 2.62 26.86
N PHE A 75 -11.82 1.60 27.29
CA PHE A 75 -11.61 0.15 27.16
C PHE A 75 -11.50 -0.39 25.70
N GLY A 76 -11.04 0.42 24.75
CA GLY A 76 -10.87 0.03 23.36
C GLY A 76 -9.73 -0.98 23.21
N ARG A 77 -10.03 -2.14 22.64
CA ARG A 77 -9.02 -3.15 22.32
C ARG A 77 -8.28 -2.72 21.05
N LYS A 78 -6.95 -2.63 21.13
CA LYS A 78 -6.08 -2.56 19.96
C LYS A 78 -6.07 -3.91 19.25
N ASP A 79 -6.28 -3.93 17.96
CA ASP A 79 -6.22 -5.16 17.15
C ASP A 79 -6.10 -4.84 15.67
N GLN A 80 -5.48 -5.77 14.94
CA GLN A 80 -5.11 -5.63 13.53
C GLN A 80 -5.24 -7.00 12.88
N GLU A 81 -5.82 -7.07 11.68
CA GLU A 81 -6.08 -8.33 10.99
C GLU A 81 -5.89 -8.20 9.48
N LEU A 82 -5.19 -9.18 8.89
CA LEU A 82 -5.25 -9.48 7.46
C LEU A 82 -6.32 -10.55 7.24
N LEU A 83 -7.22 -10.31 6.32
CA LEU A 83 -8.31 -11.23 6.01
C LEU A 83 -8.70 -11.15 4.53
N TRP A 84 -9.44 -12.14 4.06
CA TRP A 84 -10.14 -12.05 2.80
C TRP A 84 -11.64 -12.28 2.96
N LEU A 85 -12.42 -11.75 2.02
CA LEU A 85 -13.87 -11.89 1.95
C LEU A 85 -14.20 -12.73 0.73
N GLU A 86 -14.78 -13.90 0.96
CA GLU A 86 -15.19 -14.87 -0.06
C GLU A 86 -16.40 -14.34 -0.82
N ASN A 87 -16.24 -14.13 -2.11
CA ASN A 87 -17.30 -13.69 -2.98
C ASN A 87 -18.36 -14.79 -3.11
N PRO A 88 -19.63 -14.52 -2.80
CA PRO A 88 -20.68 -15.53 -2.80
C PRO A 88 -21.20 -15.86 -4.22
N SER A 89 -20.41 -15.55 -5.25
CA SER A 89 -20.69 -15.52 -6.69
C SER A 89 -21.98 -14.80 -7.09
N ASN A 90 -23.14 -15.38 -6.76
CA ASN A 90 -24.46 -14.94 -7.23
C ASN A 90 -25.20 -14.00 -6.27
N ASN A 91 -24.86 -13.99 -4.97
CA ASN A 91 -25.55 -13.14 -3.98
C ASN A 91 -24.62 -12.11 -3.32
N VAL A 92 -24.18 -11.14 -4.10
CA VAL A 92 -23.32 -10.04 -3.63
C VAL A 92 -24.02 -9.08 -2.66
N SER A 93 -25.33 -9.22 -2.41
CA SER A 93 -26.15 -8.28 -1.62
C SER A 93 -26.09 -8.49 -0.10
N SER A 94 -25.53 -9.61 0.34
CA SER A 94 -25.33 -9.94 1.76
C SER A 94 -23.85 -9.85 2.12
N PRO A 95 -23.49 -9.70 3.41
CA PRO A 95 -22.10 -9.77 3.83
C PRO A 95 -21.41 -11.06 3.36
N TRP A 96 -20.19 -10.90 2.87
CA TRP A 96 -19.33 -11.97 2.37
C TRP A 96 -18.71 -12.73 3.53
N LYS A 97 -18.40 -14.01 3.33
CA LYS A 97 -17.80 -14.84 4.38
C LYS A 97 -16.36 -14.40 4.59
N GLN A 98 -16.00 -14.13 5.85
CA GLN A 98 -14.67 -13.63 6.21
C GLN A 98 -13.74 -14.78 6.58
N HIS A 99 -12.51 -14.72 6.09
CA HIS A 99 -11.44 -15.66 6.41
C HIS A 99 -10.24 -14.89 6.96
N LEU A 100 -9.99 -15.07 8.26
CA LEU A 100 -8.83 -14.45 8.92
C LEU A 100 -7.55 -15.17 8.48
N LEU A 101 -6.60 -14.41 7.95
CA LEU A 101 -5.28 -14.93 7.56
C LEU A 101 -4.26 -14.74 8.68
N ALA A 102 -4.25 -13.57 9.33
CA ALA A 102 -3.31 -13.28 10.41
C ALA A 102 -3.75 -12.09 11.26
N HIS A 103 -3.26 -12.06 12.51
CA HIS A 103 -3.27 -10.85 13.34
C HIS A 103 -1.98 -10.03 13.13
N GLY A 104 -2.06 -8.71 13.23
CA GLY A 104 -0.93 -7.77 13.11
C GLY A 104 -1.02 -6.79 11.92
N PRO A 105 -1.27 -7.26 10.68
CA PRO A 105 -1.46 -6.42 9.50
C PRO A 105 -2.59 -5.38 9.62
N ASP A 106 -2.36 -4.14 9.18
CA ASP A 106 -3.28 -3.02 9.49
C ASP A 106 -3.68 -2.09 8.34
N VAL A 107 -2.75 -1.58 7.54
CA VAL A 107 -3.05 -0.47 6.60
C VAL A 107 -2.93 -0.86 5.14
N TYR A 108 -1.71 -1.10 4.64
CA TYR A 108 -1.44 -1.32 3.23
C TYR A 108 -0.63 -2.58 3.01
N PHE A 109 -0.79 -3.09 1.80
CA PHE A 109 -0.23 -4.34 1.36
C PHE A 109 -0.30 -4.38 -0.17
N GLN A 110 0.50 -5.25 -0.76
CA GLN A 110 0.46 -5.55 -2.17
C GLN A 110 0.48 -7.06 -2.39
N TYR A 111 -0.22 -7.47 -3.43
CA TYR A 111 -0.15 -8.82 -3.95
C TYR A 111 0.95 -8.93 -5.00
N ALA A 112 1.79 -9.96 -4.91
CA ALA A 112 2.80 -10.26 -5.92
C ALA A 112 3.13 -11.75 -5.98
N THR A 113 3.64 -12.20 -7.11
CA THR A 113 4.19 -13.54 -7.27
C THR A 113 5.70 -13.49 -7.03
N LEU A 114 6.18 -14.14 -5.96
CA LEU A 114 7.60 -14.14 -5.59
C LEU A 114 8.25 -15.51 -5.85
N THR A 115 9.55 -15.52 -6.13
CA THR A 115 10.28 -16.75 -6.47
C THR A 115 10.71 -17.52 -5.22
N THR A 116 10.67 -18.85 -5.31
CA THR A 116 11.29 -19.76 -4.34
C THR A 116 12.16 -20.79 -5.06
N THR A 117 12.95 -21.56 -4.31
CA THR A 117 13.67 -22.73 -4.84
C THR A 117 12.75 -23.80 -5.46
N GLY A 118 11.48 -23.84 -5.07
CA GLY A 118 10.49 -24.80 -5.57
C GLY A 118 9.54 -24.26 -6.64
N GLY A 119 9.84 -23.08 -7.21
CA GLY A 119 8.95 -22.35 -8.10
C GLY A 119 8.36 -21.10 -7.44
N SER A 120 7.51 -20.38 -8.17
CA SER A 120 6.92 -19.14 -7.68
C SER A 120 5.75 -19.39 -6.75
N LYS A 121 5.49 -18.43 -5.86
CA LYS A 121 4.38 -18.42 -4.91
C LYS A 121 3.62 -17.12 -4.95
N ASP A 122 2.32 -17.22 -4.81
CA ASP A 122 1.42 -16.11 -4.60
C ASP A 122 1.66 -15.55 -3.18
N CYS A 123 1.91 -14.24 -3.07
CA CYS A 123 2.34 -13.59 -1.83
C CYS A 123 1.55 -12.31 -1.56
N ILE A 124 1.31 -12.05 -0.27
CA ILE A 124 0.82 -10.77 0.22
C ILE A 124 1.93 -10.12 1.05
N ILE A 125 2.47 -9.00 0.58
CA ILE A 125 3.49 -8.22 1.27
C ILE A 125 2.79 -7.08 1.99
N VAL A 126 2.95 -6.97 3.30
CA VAL A 126 2.20 -6.05 4.16
C VAL A 126 3.15 -5.05 4.81
N SER A 127 2.87 -3.75 4.60
CA SER A 127 3.43 -2.65 5.37
C SER A 127 2.55 -2.38 6.59
N GLN A 128 3.07 -2.65 7.78
CA GLN A 128 2.31 -2.55 9.03
C GLN A 128 2.68 -1.28 9.79
N PHE A 129 1.75 -0.33 9.82
CA PHE A 129 2.00 1.02 10.33
C PHE A 129 1.98 1.06 11.86
N PHE A 130 1.02 0.41 12.50
CA PHE A 130 0.86 0.44 13.95
C PHE A 130 1.69 -0.60 14.67
N THR A 131 1.92 -1.77 14.07
CA THR A 131 2.82 -2.80 14.61
C THR A 131 4.28 -2.59 14.20
N LYS A 132 4.53 -1.68 13.26
CA LYS A 132 5.85 -1.22 12.81
C LYS A 132 6.73 -2.32 12.22
N ASN A 133 6.17 -3.02 11.24
CA ASN A 133 6.79 -4.21 10.67
C ASN A 133 6.53 -4.30 9.16
N LEU A 134 7.42 -4.97 8.45
CA LEU A 134 7.26 -5.37 7.04
C LEU A 134 7.25 -6.89 6.99
N THR A 135 6.21 -7.50 6.45
CA THR A 135 6.01 -8.96 6.50
C THR A 135 5.48 -9.48 5.17
N VAL A 136 5.90 -10.69 4.79
CA VAL A 136 5.36 -11.43 3.66
C VAL A 136 4.55 -12.62 4.14
N PHE A 137 3.40 -12.85 3.53
CA PHE A 137 2.52 -14.00 3.74
C PHE A 137 2.43 -14.82 2.45
N TRP A 138 2.34 -16.15 2.58
CA TRP A 138 2.13 -17.09 1.46
C TRP A 138 1.38 -18.33 1.95
N THR A 139 0.82 -19.13 1.05
CA THR A 139 0.22 -20.43 1.39
C THR A 139 1.14 -21.59 1.02
N THR A 140 1.14 -22.62 1.87
CA THR A 140 1.79 -23.92 1.57
C THR A 140 0.88 -24.86 0.79
N ASP A 141 -0.37 -24.46 0.51
CA ASP A 141 -1.24 -25.21 -0.38
C ASP A 141 -0.63 -25.32 -1.79
N PRO A 142 -0.60 -26.52 -2.40
CA PRO A 142 -0.01 -26.72 -3.71
C PRO A 142 -0.79 -26.03 -4.85
N ASN A 143 -2.06 -25.68 -4.64
CA ASN A 143 -2.89 -25.00 -5.63
C ASN A 143 -2.96 -23.48 -5.41
N GLU A 144 -2.16 -22.93 -4.48
CA GLU A 144 -2.27 -21.54 -4.02
C GLU A 144 -3.67 -21.18 -3.48
N ASN A 145 -4.41 -22.17 -2.94
CA ASN A 145 -5.67 -21.93 -2.24
C ASN A 145 -5.39 -21.45 -0.80
N TRP A 146 -6.07 -20.38 -0.40
CA TRP A 146 -5.92 -19.68 0.89
C TRP A 146 -7.06 -19.95 1.89
N SER A 147 -7.98 -20.86 1.58
CA SER A 147 -9.12 -21.18 2.45
C SER A 147 -8.70 -21.94 3.72
N ASP A 148 -7.59 -22.67 3.69
CA ASP A 148 -7.03 -23.34 4.87
C ASP A 148 -6.02 -22.43 5.58
N ALA A 149 -6.49 -21.70 6.58
CA ALA A 149 -5.67 -20.80 7.39
C ALA A 149 -4.46 -21.50 8.06
N SER A 150 -4.51 -22.83 8.28
CA SER A 150 -3.37 -23.57 8.86
C SER A 150 -2.19 -23.72 7.90
N LYS A 151 -2.42 -23.50 6.60
CA LYS A 151 -1.38 -23.52 5.55
C LYS A 151 -0.80 -22.15 5.26
N VAL A 152 -1.37 -21.10 5.83
CA VAL A 152 -0.89 -19.72 5.68
C VAL A 152 0.36 -19.54 6.54
N MET A 153 1.43 -19.14 5.89
CA MET A 153 2.73 -18.90 6.49
C MET A 153 3.06 -17.42 6.40
N SER A 154 3.92 -16.97 7.31
CA SER A 154 4.42 -15.60 7.30
C SER A 154 5.91 -15.54 7.62
N ARG A 155 6.53 -14.45 7.22
CA ARG A 155 7.92 -14.13 7.56
C ARG A 155 8.10 -12.63 7.70
N GLU A 156 8.68 -12.24 8.83
CA GLU A 156 9.18 -10.87 9.03
C GLU A 156 10.33 -10.58 8.05
N ILE A 157 10.20 -9.49 7.30
CA ILE A 157 11.23 -8.94 6.42
C ILE A 157 12.07 -7.93 7.20
N ASP A 158 11.42 -7.01 7.92
CA ASP A 158 12.10 -5.99 8.73
C ASP A 158 11.21 -5.46 9.87
N GLY A 159 11.45 -5.90 11.11
CA GLY A 159 10.81 -5.37 12.32
C GLY A 159 11.39 -4.04 12.83
N THR A 160 12.36 -3.46 12.12
CA THR A 160 13.03 -2.20 12.48
C THR A 160 12.70 -1.03 11.53
N ILE A 161 11.85 -1.27 10.53
CA ILE A 161 11.50 -0.28 9.49
C ILE A 161 10.77 0.95 10.04
N GLY A 162 10.19 0.88 11.23
CA GLY A 162 9.35 1.95 11.78
C GLY A 162 7.90 1.79 11.30
N ALA A 163 7.13 2.88 11.23
CA ALA A 163 5.74 2.79 10.81
C ALA A 163 5.67 2.66 9.28
N ALA A 164 5.78 1.41 8.80
CA ALA A 164 5.68 1.08 7.39
C ALA A 164 4.29 1.45 6.88
N PHE A 165 4.23 2.41 5.97
CA PHE A 165 2.99 2.98 5.47
C PHE A 165 2.58 2.36 4.15
N GLU A 166 3.46 2.35 3.15
CA GLU A 166 3.19 1.81 1.80
C GLU A 166 4.25 0.78 1.42
N VAL A 167 3.86 -0.20 0.60
CA VAL A 167 4.78 -1.11 -0.09
C VAL A 167 4.38 -1.23 -1.55
N VAL A 168 5.36 -1.04 -2.44
CA VAL A 168 5.25 -1.25 -3.88
C VAL A 168 6.22 -2.36 -4.30
N VAL A 169 5.76 -3.31 -5.11
CA VAL A 169 6.57 -4.41 -5.65
C VAL A 169 6.87 -4.16 -7.12
N GLN A 170 8.13 -3.88 -7.44
CA GLN A 170 8.59 -3.54 -8.79
C GLN A 170 10.10 -3.76 -8.91
N ASP A 171 10.61 -4.05 -10.10
CA ASP A 171 12.05 -4.02 -10.39
C ASP A 171 12.55 -2.56 -10.38
N LEU A 172 13.21 -2.16 -9.29
CA LEU A 172 13.67 -0.79 -9.05
C LEU A 172 15.10 -0.58 -9.57
N ASN A 173 15.92 -1.63 -9.57
CA ASN A 173 17.31 -1.55 -9.98
C ASN A 173 17.57 -2.01 -11.42
N LYS A 174 16.55 -2.49 -12.14
CA LYS A 174 16.63 -3.04 -13.50
C LYS A 174 17.52 -4.28 -13.60
N ASP A 175 17.57 -5.11 -12.55
CA ASP A 175 18.26 -6.40 -12.60
C ASP A 175 17.39 -7.55 -13.14
N GLY A 176 16.12 -7.26 -13.45
CA GLY A 176 15.15 -8.22 -13.95
C GLY A 176 14.39 -8.98 -12.86
N ARG A 177 14.60 -8.65 -11.58
CA ARG A 177 13.87 -9.20 -10.44
C ARG A 177 13.09 -8.10 -9.72
N LEU A 178 12.03 -8.51 -9.03
CA LEU A 178 11.22 -7.60 -8.24
C LEU A 178 11.96 -7.19 -6.96
N ASP A 179 11.82 -5.93 -6.60
CA ASP A 179 12.22 -5.34 -5.34
C ASP A 179 10.98 -4.85 -4.56
N LEU A 180 11.17 -4.51 -3.29
CA LEU A 180 10.15 -3.81 -2.49
C LEU A 180 10.55 -2.35 -2.31
N LEU A 181 9.75 -1.40 -2.79
CA LEU A 181 9.79 0.00 -2.41
C LEU A 181 8.88 0.20 -1.20
N VAL A 182 9.43 0.66 -0.08
CA VAL A 182 8.70 0.78 1.18
C VAL A 182 8.84 2.21 1.72
N VAL A 183 7.71 2.77 2.14
CA VAL A 183 7.68 4.04 2.87
C VAL A 183 7.57 3.76 4.36
N SER A 184 8.46 4.36 5.15
CA SER A 184 8.29 4.47 6.60
C SER A 184 7.90 5.90 6.94
N ASN A 185 6.69 6.07 7.44
CA ASN A 185 6.09 7.37 7.75
C ASN A 185 6.34 7.75 9.23
N GLY A 186 6.55 9.03 9.51
CA GLY A 186 6.65 9.53 10.88
C GLY A 186 7.32 10.90 10.95
N ASN A 187 7.94 11.22 12.09
CA ASN A 187 8.62 12.50 12.31
C ASN A 187 10.00 12.61 11.63
N ASN A 188 10.52 11.50 11.14
CA ASN A 188 11.75 11.42 10.36
C ASN A 188 11.62 10.21 9.42
N GLY A 189 10.67 10.30 8.50
CA GLY A 189 10.34 9.21 7.60
C GLY A 189 11.43 8.95 6.58
N SER A 190 11.27 7.83 5.90
CA SER A 190 12.22 7.34 4.91
C SER A 190 11.54 6.60 3.77
N VAL A 191 12.23 6.58 2.64
CA VAL A 191 11.92 5.74 1.48
C VAL A 191 13.06 4.74 1.36
N VAL A 192 12.72 3.46 1.36
CA VAL A 192 13.66 2.34 1.47
C VAL A 192 13.34 1.33 0.39
N ALA A 193 14.35 0.72 -0.22
CA ALA A 193 14.19 -0.46 -1.06
C ALA A 193 14.67 -1.73 -0.36
N TYR A 194 14.09 -2.88 -0.71
CA TYR A 194 14.59 -4.19 -0.34
C TYR A 194 14.75 -5.05 -1.59
N GLU A 195 15.98 -5.51 -1.84
CA GLU A 195 16.21 -6.57 -2.83
C GLU A 195 15.57 -7.87 -2.32
N ILE A 196 14.72 -8.48 -3.14
CA ILE A 196 14.08 -9.76 -2.79
C ILE A 196 15.09 -10.88 -3.09
N PRO A 197 15.42 -11.75 -2.10
CA PRO A 197 16.31 -12.86 -2.35
C PRO A 197 15.65 -13.89 -3.28
N HIS A 198 16.45 -14.73 -3.93
CA HIS A 198 15.95 -15.78 -4.83
C HIS A 198 14.90 -16.69 -4.16
N ASP A 199 15.04 -16.98 -2.86
CA ASP A 199 13.99 -17.62 -2.07
C ASP A 199 13.58 -16.69 -0.93
N PHE A 200 12.43 -16.03 -1.08
CA PHE A 200 11.93 -15.07 -0.09
C PHE A 200 11.63 -15.70 1.28
N ARG A 201 11.52 -17.04 1.36
CA ARG A 201 11.19 -17.74 2.61
C ARG A 201 12.39 -17.93 3.51
N SER A 202 13.60 -17.98 2.94
CA SER A 202 14.84 -18.26 3.68
C SER A 202 15.98 -17.27 3.45
N GLY A 203 16.05 -16.64 2.27
CA GLY A 203 17.13 -15.71 1.92
C GLY A 203 17.02 -14.36 2.64
N THR A 204 18.07 -13.55 2.55
CA THR A 204 18.10 -12.22 3.17
C THR A 204 17.59 -11.16 2.22
N PHE A 205 16.62 -10.36 2.68
CA PHE A 205 16.24 -9.12 1.98
C PHE A 205 17.31 -8.06 2.23
N VAL A 206 17.92 -7.53 1.17
CA VAL A 206 18.99 -6.52 1.30
C VAL A 206 18.37 -5.13 1.30
N LYS A 207 18.47 -4.43 2.43
CA LYS A 207 17.88 -3.11 2.64
C LYS A 207 18.77 -1.99 2.08
N HIS A 208 18.17 -1.07 1.34
CA HIS A 208 18.78 0.15 0.82
C HIS A 208 17.98 1.38 1.22
N VAL A 209 18.61 2.33 1.90
CA VAL A 209 17.96 3.60 2.26
C VAL A 209 18.11 4.56 1.08
N LEU A 210 16.99 4.89 0.42
CA LEU A 210 17.00 5.73 -0.77
C LEU A 210 16.92 7.21 -0.43
N ALA A 211 16.11 7.55 0.59
CA ALA A 211 15.99 8.91 1.12
C ALA A 211 15.47 8.90 2.57
N THR A 212 15.87 9.91 3.36
CA THR A 212 15.45 10.12 4.75
C THR A 212 15.20 11.60 5.03
N GLY A 213 14.75 11.95 6.24
CA GLY A 213 14.57 13.35 6.63
C GLY A 213 13.29 13.96 6.05
N PHE A 214 12.27 13.14 5.82
CA PHE A 214 10.91 13.63 5.60
C PHE A 214 10.31 13.90 6.98
N THR A 215 10.02 15.17 7.28
CA THR A 215 9.58 15.59 8.62
C THR A 215 8.34 16.46 8.48
N PRO A 216 7.25 16.14 9.19
CA PRO A 216 6.08 17.00 9.26
C PRO A 216 6.49 18.42 9.70
N ARG A 217 5.99 19.45 9.02
CA ARG A 217 6.29 20.84 9.43
C ARG A 217 5.73 21.18 10.80
N HIS A 218 4.65 20.53 11.15
CA HIS A 218 4.02 20.63 12.46
C HIS A 218 3.92 19.25 13.09
N PRO A 219 4.63 19.00 14.20
CA PRO A 219 4.49 17.75 14.92
C PRO A 219 3.13 17.70 15.62
N GLY A 220 2.57 16.50 15.76
CA GLY A 220 1.30 16.31 16.45
C GLY A 220 0.79 14.89 16.33
N THR A 221 -0.25 14.58 17.12
CA THR A 221 -0.93 13.29 17.02
C THR A 221 -1.56 13.13 15.64
N GLY A 222 -1.27 12.01 14.97
CA GLY A 222 -1.76 11.74 13.62
C GLY A 222 -1.01 12.47 12.51
N LYS A 223 0.17 13.05 12.80
CA LYS A 223 1.05 13.67 11.82
C LYS A 223 2.19 12.75 11.41
N GLY A 224 2.54 12.75 10.12
CA GLY A 224 3.64 11.94 9.62
C GLY A 224 4.00 12.21 8.15
N SER A 225 5.24 11.91 7.81
CA SER A 225 5.78 12.05 6.45
C SER A 225 6.80 10.94 6.17
N PRO A 226 7.02 10.52 4.90
CA PRO A 226 6.26 10.89 3.71
C PRO A 226 5.00 10.02 3.53
N GLY A 227 4.17 10.34 2.53
CA GLY A 227 3.01 9.53 2.13
C GLY A 227 3.37 8.40 1.16
N SER A 228 2.36 7.78 0.53
CA SER A 228 2.52 6.64 -0.39
C SER A 228 3.35 7.00 -1.63
N ALA A 229 4.56 6.46 -1.72
CA ALA A 229 5.45 6.61 -2.86
C ALA A 229 5.22 5.51 -3.91
N PHE A 230 5.55 5.81 -5.16
CA PHE A 230 5.51 4.84 -6.27
C PHE A 230 6.68 5.08 -7.23
N ALA A 231 7.03 4.04 -7.98
CA ALA A 231 8.07 4.10 -9.00
C ALA A 231 7.44 4.16 -10.40
N LEU A 232 7.98 5.01 -11.28
CA LEU A 232 7.56 5.11 -12.68
C LEU A 232 8.69 5.50 -13.61
N HIS A 233 8.45 5.32 -14.89
CA HIS A 233 9.25 5.88 -15.97
C HIS A 233 8.55 7.14 -16.50
N PRO A 234 9.21 8.32 -16.52
CA PRO A 234 8.60 9.53 -17.06
C PRO A 234 8.02 9.37 -18.46
N GLN A 235 8.70 8.58 -19.30
CA GLN A 235 8.25 8.20 -20.62
C GLN A 235 7.66 6.79 -20.55
N THR A 236 6.42 6.62 -21.03
CA THR A 236 5.61 5.41 -20.81
C THR A 236 6.16 4.15 -21.48
N ASN A 237 7.02 4.29 -22.48
CA ASN A 237 7.65 3.19 -23.20
C ASN A 237 9.12 2.94 -22.81
N ASP A 238 9.66 3.64 -21.80
CA ASP A 238 11.03 3.38 -21.35
C ASP A 238 11.10 2.09 -20.53
N SER A 239 11.69 1.07 -21.14
CA SER A 239 11.96 -0.21 -20.49
C SER A 239 13.44 -0.37 -20.06
N THR A 240 14.28 0.62 -20.34
CA THR A 240 15.75 0.51 -20.34
C THR A 240 16.43 1.13 -19.13
N THR A 241 15.80 2.11 -18.48
CA THR A 241 16.38 2.82 -17.34
C THR A 241 15.73 2.40 -16.02
N LYS A 242 16.40 2.63 -14.90
CA LYS A 242 15.78 2.54 -13.58
C LYS A 242 14.64 3.55 -13.46
N PRO A 243 13.48 3.17 -12.87
CA PRO A 243 12.41 4.11 -12.64
C PRO A 243 12.85 5.23 -11.68
N ILE A 244 12.23 6.39 -11.81
CA ILE A 244 12.26 7.40 -10.73
C ILE A 244 11.23 7.00 -9.66
N ILE A 245 11.37 7.55 -8.46
CA ILE A 245 10.38 7.35 -7.38
C ILE A 245 9.72 8.67 -7.06
N VAL A 246 8.41 8.77 -7.21
CA VAL A 246 7.62 9.94 -6.81
C VAL A 246 7.20 9.76 -5.35
N VAL A 247 7.40 10.80 -4.54
CA VAL A 247 7.18 10.77 -3.09
C VAL A 247 6.33 11.97 -2.68
N PRO A 248 5.05 11.78 -2.30
CA PRO A 248 4.29 12.82 -1.63
C PRO A 248 4.82 13.02 -0.21
N GLY A 249 4.98 14.27 0.21
CA GLY A 249 5.49 14.61 1.54
C GLY A 249 4.46 14.49 2.65
N ASP A 250 3.17 14.34 2.33
CA ASP A 250 2.08 14.34 3.32
C ASP A 250 2.16 15.60 4.19
N ASP A 251 2.36 15.47 5.51
CA ASP A 251 2.47 16.60 6.44
C ASP A 251 3.79 17.42 6.34
N ASP A 252 4.75 17.03 5.49
CA ASP A 252 5.90 17.85 5.11
C ASP A 252 5.49 18.91 4.06
N GLY A 253 4.28 18.81 3.51
CA GLY A 253 3.70 19.83 2.62
C GLY A 253 4.46 20.01 1.31
N ALA A 254 5.22 19.01 0.87
CA ALA A 254 6.03 19.07 -0.35
C ALA A 254 5.83 17.82 -1.21
N ALA A 255 6.21 17.91 -2.49
CA ALA A 255 6.27 16.76 -3.39
C ALA A 255 7.68 16.60 -3.96
N TYR A 256 8.14 15.36 -4.04
CA TYR A 256 9.50 15.04 -4.45
C TYR A 256 9.50 13.97 -5.54
N TYR A 257 10.58 13.94 -6.32
CA TYR A 257 11.00 12.73 -7.01
C TYR A 257 12.44 12.37 -6.65
N LEU A 258 12.72 11.08 -6.57
CA LEU A 258 14.05 10.51 -6.38
C LEU A 258 14.54 10.01 -7.74
N THR A 259 15.66 10.56 -8.22
CA THR A 259 16.29 10.13 -9.48
C THR A 259 17.51 9.25 -9.20
N PRO A 260 17.65 8.07 -9.82
CA PRO A 260 18.85 7.25 -9.70
C PRO A 260 20.09 8.05 -10.09
N ARG A 261 21.17 7.98 -9.29
CA ARG A 261 22.47 8.59 -9.65
C ARG A 261 23.19 7.86 -10.76
N SER A 262 22.86 6.59 -10.94
CA SER A 262 23.46 5.68 -11.90
C SER A 262 22.44 4.66 -12.38
N GLN A 263 22.61 4.19 -13.61
CA GLN A 263 21.83 3.09 -14.19
C GLN A 263 22.42 1.72 -13.83
N SER A 264 23.55 1.66 -13.13
CA SER A 264 24.13 0.39 -12.65
C SER A 264 23.16 -0.32 -11.71
N THR A 265 22.86 -1.59 -11.95
CA THR A 265 21.92 -2.38 -11.15
C THR A 265 22.33 -2.52 -9.68
N THR A 266 23.61 -2.35 -9.37
CA THR A 266 24.13 -2.42 -7.99
C THR A 266 24.20 -1.07 -7.27
N ASP A 267 23.93 0.04 -7.97
CA ASP A 267 23.96 1.39 -7.38
C ASP A 267 22.55 1.81 -6.93
N TRP A 268 22.33 1.85 -5.63
CA TRP A 268 21.07 2.21 -4.98
C TRP A 268 21.03 3.67 -4.51
N SER A 269 21.95 4.52 -4.99
CA SER A 269 21.99 5.92 -4.60
C SER A 269 21.08 6.79 -5.47
N TYR A 270 20.33 7.68 -4.82
CA TYR A 270 19.37 8.57 -5.47
C TYR A 270 19.67 10.05 -5.16
N VAL A 271 19.17 10.93 -6.03
CA VAL A 271 19.08 12.38 -5.81
C VAL A 271 17.63 12.71 -5.50
N ARG A 272 17.36 13.35 -4.36
CA ARG A 272 16.04 13.87 -4.03
C ARG A 272 15.87 15.27 -4.61
N THR A 273 14.86 15.46 -5.43
CA THR A 273 14.45 16.77 -5.96
C THR A 273 13.07 17.12 -5.46
N LYS A 274 12.92 18.31 -4.85
CA LYS A 274 11.61 18.87 -4.51
C LYS A 274 11.09 19.64 -5.72
N PHE A 275 9.90 19.28 -6.22
CA PHE A 275 9.31 19.93 -7.38
C PHE A 275 8.04 20.74 -7.03
N TYR A 276 7.46 20.51 -5.84
CA TYR A 276 6.36 21.29 -5.31
C TYR A 276 6.50 21.50 -3.81
N ASP A 277 6.03 22.65 -3.32
CA ASP A 277 6.02 23.05 -1.92
C ASP A 277 4.74 23.85 -1.64
N GLU A 278 3.84 23.29 -0.82
CA GLU A 278 2.58 23.91 -0.45
C GLU A 278 2.72 24.92 0.69
N GLY A 279 3.82 24.91 1.46
CA GLY A 279 3.86 25.56 2.76
C GLY A 279 3.44 24.59 3.88
N ASP A 280 2.77 25.11 4.89
CA ASP A 280 2.21 24.35 6.02
C ASP A 280 0.99 23.48 5.65
N GLY A 281 0.82 23.18 4.36
CA GLY A 281 -0.25 22.35 3.83
C GLY A 281 0.08 20.86 3.82
N ILE A 282 -0.85 20.06 3.26
CA ILE A 282 -0.72 18.61 3.13
C ILE A 282 -0.71 18.25 1.64
N VAL A 283 0.37 17.60 1.21
CA VAL A 283 0.45 17.02 -0.14
C VAL A 283 -0.01 15.56 -0.06
N GLY A 284 -1.23 15.31 -0.53
CA GLY A 284 -1.86 13.99 -0.48
C GLY A 284 -1.24 12.97 -1.44
N ALA A 285 -1.87 11.79 -1.53
CA ALA A 285 -1.46 10.75 -2.45
C ALA A 285 -1.49 11.23 -3.90
N ILE A 286 -0.33 11.19 -4.56
CA ILE A 286 -0.18 11.60 -5.97
C ILE A 286 -0.68 10.47 -6.85
N ALA A 287 -1.44 10.81 -7.90
CA ALA A 287 -1.82 9.90 -8.96
C ALA A 287 -1.06 10.24 -10.24
N HIS A 288 -0.94 9.29 -11.18
CA HIS A 288 -0.31 9.53 -12.46
C HIS A 288 -1.00 8.76 -13.59
N ALA A 289 -0.94 9.33 -14.80
CA ALA A 289 -1.32 8.70 -16.06
C ALA A 289 -0.86 9.57 -17.23
N ASP A 290 -0.54 8.98 -18.38
CA ASP A 290 -0.49 9.69 -19.66
C ASP A 290 -1.93 9.96 -20.14
N ILE A 291 -2.46 11.15 -19.85
CA ILE A 291 -3.86 11.50 -20.15
C ILE A 291 -4.02 12.19 -21.51
N ASN A 292 -2.93 12.66 -22.09
CA ASN A 292 -2.94 13.40 -23.35
C ASN A 292 -2.42 12.60 -24.55
N GLY A 293 -1.83 11.43 -24.30
CA GLY A 293 -1.32 10.49 -25.30
C GLY A 293 0.00 10.90 -25.94
N ASP A 294 0.79 11.76 -25.29
CA ASP A 294 2.09 12.22 -25.80
C ASP A 294 3.26 11.30 -25.43
N GLY A 295 2.99 10.22 -24.68
CA GLY A 295 3.97 9.24 -24.27
C GLY A 295 4.68 9.58 -22.96
N PHE A 296 4.25 10.62 -22.24
CA PHE A 296 4.77 10.98 -20.93
C PHE A 296 3.69 10.92 -19.84
N GLU A 297 4.10 10.53 -18.64
CA GLU A 297 3.22 10.49 -17.48
C GLU A 297 2.92 11.91 -16.97
N GLU A 298 1.63 12.25 -16.78
CA GLU A 298 1.23 13.39 -15.97
C GLU A 298 1.13 13.01 -14.50
N LEU A 299 1.54 13.90 -13.60
CA LEU A 299 1.35 13.78 -12.15
C LEU A 299 0.22 14.68 -11.67
N PHE A 300 -0.73 14.11 -10.94
CA PHE A 300 -1.83 14.80 -10.27
C PHE A 300 -1.50 14.92 -8.79
N VAL A 301 -1.12 16.12 -8.35
CA VAL A 301 -0.65 16.41 -7.00
C VAL A 301 -1.74 17.11 -6.20
N PRO A 302 -2.38 16.44 -5.22
CA PRO A 302 -3.38 17.07 -4.37
C PRO A 302 -2.71 18.02 -3.37
N ALA A 303 -3.11 19.28 -3.39
CA ALA A 303 -2.75 20.30 -2.41
C ALA A 303 -3.98 20.56 -1.52
N TYR A 304 -4.07 19.82 -0.41
CA TYR A 304 -5.31 19.72 0.37
C TYR A 304 -5.72 21.07 0.96
N THR A 305 -4.76 21.81 1.51
CA THR A 305 -5.03 23.08 2.19
C THR A 305 -5.45 24.17 1.20
N LYS A 306 -4.99 24.06 -0.06
CA LYS A 306 -5.38 24.97 -1.15
C LYS A 306 -6.66 24.56 -1.88
N ASN A 307 -7.24 23.38 -1.60
CA ASN A 307 -8.37 22.82 -2.36
C ASN A 307 -8.08 22.72 -3.87
N MET A 308 -6.87 22.28 -4.24
CA MET A 308 -6.44 22.19 -5.63
C MET A 308 -5.83 20.83 -5.94
N VAL A 309 -5.90 20.44 -7.22
CA VAL A 309 -5.05 19.40 -7.80
C VAL A 309 -4.15 20.09 -8.83
N LEU A 310 -2.84 20.04 -8.61
CA LEU A 310 -1.87 20.53 -9.57
C LEU A 310 -1.52 19.41 -10.55
N VAL A 311 -1.39 19.74 -11.84
CA VAL A 311 -1.00 18.79 -12.88
C VAL A 311 0.40 19.16 -13.37
N TYR A 312 1.33 18.20 -13.31
CA TYR A 312 2.70 18.35 -13.80
C TYR A 312 2.94 17.35 -14.93
N THR A 313 3.81 17.72 -15.87
CA THR A 313 4.37 16.81 -16.88
C THR A 313 5.90 16.88 -16.80
N PHE A 314 6.59 15.86 -17.30
CA PHE A 314 8.05 15.85 -17.35
C PHE A 314 8.55 16.66 -18.56
N ALA A 315 9.70 17.30 -18.41
CA ALA A 315 10.31 18.02 -19.53
C ALA A 315 10.74 17.03 -20.63
N ARG A 316 10.52 17.44 -21.88
CA ARG A 316 10.90 16.71 -23.10
C ARG A 316 12.38 16.92 -23.45
#